data_AF-A0A658QXH4-F1
#
_entry.id   AF-A0A658QXH4-F1
#
_cell.length_a   1.000
_cell.length_b   1.000
_cell.length_c   1.000
_cell.angle_alpha   90.00
_cell.angle_beta   90.00
_cell.angle_gamma   90.00
#
_symmetry.space_group_name_H-M   'P 1'
#
loop_
_entity.id
_entity.type
_entity.pdbx_description
1 polymer ?
#
loop_
_entity_poly.entity_id
_entity_poly.type
_entity_poly.pdbx_seq_one_letter_code
_entity_poly.pdbx_strand_id
1 'polypeptide(L)'
;MSRDIQTLLEYLDHVLTAIRRISRYTQGMDEAAFLEDELIQDAVLGNLENVGDACKTSGGIFLTSSQSIETSLSQPLTKCAMPSLTATTRSI
;
A
#
# COMPACT_ATOMS: atom_id res chain seq x y z
N MET A 1 -3.59 -19.21 -26.79
CA MET A 1 -4.43 -18.13 -26.24
C MET A 1 -5.37 -18.71 -25.18
N SER A 2 -4.82 -19.26 -24.09
CA SER A 2 -5.60 -19.92 -23.02
C SER A 2 -4.96 -19.82 -21.64
N ARG A 3 -3.73 -19.28 -21.53
CA ARG A 3 -3.03 -19.18 -20.26
C ARG A 3 -3.46 -17.93 -19.49
N ASP A 4 -3.70 -16.83 -20.21
CA ASP A 4 -4.07 -15.52 -19.63
C ASP A 4 -5.44 -15.53 -18.92
N ILE A 5 -6.41 -16.28 -19.45
CA ILE A 5 -7.74 -16.42 -18.83
C ILE A 5 -7.65 -17.28 -17.56
N GLN A 6 -6.88 -18.37 -17.59
CA GLN A 6 -6.70 -19.23 -16.42
C GLN A 6 -6.04 -18.47 -15.27
N THR A 7 -5.02 -17.69 -15.58
CA THR A 7 -4.32 -16.83 -14.61
C THR A 7 -5.23 -15.74 -14.03
N LEU A 8 -6.10 -15.15 -14.85
CA LEU A 8 -7.10 -14.18 -14.38
C LEU A 8 -8.14 -14.81 -13.43
N LEU A 9 -8.61 -16.01 -13.75
CA LEU A 9 -9.58 -16.72 -12.91
C LEU A 9 -8.97 -17.12 -11.57
N GLU A 10 -7.72 -17.62 -11.56
CA GLU A 10 -6.98 -17.92 -10.33
C GLU A 10 -6.76 -16.66 -9.47
N TYR A 11 -6.42 -15.54 -10.09
CA TYR A 11 -6.32 -14.26 -9.40
C TYR A 11 -7.64 -13.86 -8.72
N LEU A 12 -8.74 -13.88 -9.46
CA LEU A 12 -10.05 -13.52 -8.92
C LEU A 12 -10.51 -14.46 -7.80
N ASP A 13 -10.20 -15.75 -7.90
CA ASP A 13 -10.53 -16.73 -6.87
C ASP A 13 -9.74 -16.47 -5.56
N HIS A 14 -8.45 -16.15 -5.68
CA HIS A 14 -7.63 -15.79 -4.51
C HIS A 14 -8.11 -14.49 -3.84
N VAL A 15 -8.45 -13.47 -4.63
CA VAL A 15 -9.00 -12.20 -4.13
C VAL A 15 -10.32 -12.44 -3.39
N LEU A 16 -11.25 -13.18 -4.00
CA LEU A 16 -12.55 -13.48 -3.39
C LEU A 16 -12.38 -14.28 -2.10
N THR A 17 -11.46 -15.25 -2.09
CA THR A 17 -11.16 -16.05 -0.90
C THR A 17 -10.59 -15.20 0.23
N ALA A 18 -9.66 -14.30 -0.06
CA ALA A 18 -9.09 -13.39 0.93
C ALA A 18 -10.15 -12.44 1.51
N ILE A 19 -10.97 -11.81 0.66
CA ILE A 19 -12.06 -10.93 1.10
C ILE A 19 -13.04 -11.68 2.00
N ARG A 20 -13.40 -12.92 1.64
CA ARG A 20 -14.28 -13.77 2.47
C ARG A 20 -13.68 -14.07 3.84
N ARG A 21 -12.36 -14.31 3.93
CA ARG A 21 -11.69 -14.58 5.19
C ARG A 21 -11.62 -13.33 6.06
N ILE A 22 -11.21 -12.20 5.49
CA ILE A 22 -11.18 -10.91 6.18
C ILE A 22 -12.57 -10.56 6.71
N SER A 23 -13.61 -10.69 5.89
CA SER A 23 -14.99 -10.42 6.31
C SER A 23 -15.47 -11.34 7.44
N ARG A 24 -14.99 -12.59 7.53
CA ARG A 24 -15.31 -13.48 8.66
C ARG A 24 -14.55 -13.10 9.90
N TYR A 25 -13.28 -12.71 9.76
CA TYR A 25 -12.47 -12.29 10.89
C TYR A 25 -13.03 -11.02 11.50
N THR A 26 -13.43 -10.04 10.69
CA THR A 26 -13.96 -8.75 11.18
C THR A 26 -15.47 -8.77 11.46
N GLN A 27 -16.16 -9.90 11.32
CA GLN A 27 -17.61 -9.96 11.47
C GLN A 27 -18.03 -9.69 12.91
N GLY A 28 -18.82 -8.63 13.12
CA GLY A 28 -19.34 -8.27 14.44
C GLY A 28 -18.30 -7.63 15.36
N MET A 29 -17.11 -7.30 14.85
CA MET A 29 -16.16 -6.42 15.53
C MET A 29 -16.40 -4.97 15.16
N ASP A 30 -16.18 -4.09 16.14
CA ASP A 30 -16.01 -2.67 15.92
C ASP A 30 -14.52 -2.33 15.70
N GLU A 31 -14.26 -1.06 15.41
CA GLU A 31 -12.91 -0.57 15.12
C GLU A 31 -11.96 -0.71 16.33
N ALA A 32 -12.45 -0.50 17.55
CA ALA A 32 -11.64 -0.61 18.76
C ALA A 32 -11.24 -2.07 19.03
N ALA A 33 -12.19 -3.00 18.92
CA ALA A 33 -11.92 -4.43 19.08
C ALA A 33 -10.94 -4.95 18.02
N PHE A 34 -11.01 -4.44 16.78
CA PHE A 34 -10.02 -4.77 15.75
C PHE A 34 -8.63 -4.22 16.08
N LEU A 35 -8.54 -2.98 16.57
CA LEU A 35 -7.26 -2.35 16.94
C LEU A 35 -6.61 -2.99 18.17
N GLU A 36 -7.39 -3.59 19.06
CA GLU A 36 -6.90 -4.31 20.25
C GLU A 36 -6.47 -5.76 19.94
N ASP A 37 -6.96 -6.36 18.85
CA ASP A 37 -6.65 -7.74 18.47
C ASP A 37 -5.57 -7.81 17.37
N GLU A 38 -4.31 -7.86 17.81
CA GLU A 38 -3.12 -7.94 16.94
C GLU A 38 -3.10 -9.23 16.10
N LEU A 39 -3.67 -10.34 16.60
CA LEU A 39 -3.73 -11.60 15.85
C LEU A 39 -4.68 -11.51 14.66
N ILE A 40 -5.79 -10.80 14.82
CA ILE A 40 -6.71 -10.55 13.72
C ILE A 40 -6.10 -9.58 12.70
N GLN A 41 -5.37 -8.56 13.15
CA GLN A 41 -4.64 -7.66 12.25
C GLN A 41 -3.61 -8.43 11.42
N ASP A 42 -2.80 -9.29 12.04
CA ASP A 42 -1.83 -10.15 11.36
C ASP A 42 -2.52 -11.10 10.37
N ALA A 43 -3.65 -11.70 10.76
CA ALA A 43 -4.43 -12.55 9.88
C ALA A 43 -4.96 -11.78 8.67
N VAL A 44 -5.43 -10.54 8.84
CA VAL A 44 -5.90 -9.69 7.74
C VAL A 44 -4.74 -9.28 6.82
N LEU A 45 -3.63 -8.82 7.39
CA LEU A 45 -2.44 -8.41 6.63
C LEU A 45 -1.87 -9.56 5.79
N GLY A 46 -1.76 -10.76 6.36
CA GLY A 46 -1.29 -11.94 5.65
C GLY A 46 -2.23 -12.36 4.50
N ASN A 47 -3.55 -12.19 4.64
CA ASN A 47 -4.48 -12.43 3.53
C ASN A 47 -4.29 -11.42 2.39
N LEU A 48 -3.96 -10.16 2.71
CA LEU A 48 -3.66 -9.13 1.71
C LEU A 48 -2.32 -9.39 1.01
N GLU A 49 -1.31 -9.85 1.76
CA GLU A 49 0.00 -10.22 1.20
C GLU A 49 -0.12 -11.38 0.21
N ASN A 50 -0.86 -12.44 0.57
CA ASN A 50 -1.10 -13.59 -0.31
C ASN A 50 -1.82 -13.17 -1.63
N VAL A 51 -2.75 -12.22 -1.56
CA VAL A 51 -3.36 -11.62 -2.76
C VAL A 51 -2.32 -10.85 -3.58
N GLY A 52 -1.47 -10.06 -2.93
CA GLY A 52 -0.39 -9.32 -3.59
C GLY A 52 0.62 -10.23 -4.29
N ASP A 53 0.95 -11.37 -3.69
CA ASP A 53 1.85 -12.35 -4.30
C ASP A 53 1.18 -13.13 -5.44
N ALA A 54 -0.12 -13.38 -5.35
CA ALA A 54 -0.90 -13.85 -6.50
C ALA A 54 -0.87 -12.84 -7.66
N CYS A 55 -0.92 -11.52 -7.40
CA CYS A 55 -0.77 -10.47 -8.43
C CYS A 55 0.62 -10.50 -9.10
N LYS A 56 1.69 -10.69 -8.30
CA LYS A 56 3.06 -10.74 -8.83
C LYS A 56 3.27 -11.98 -9.69
N THR A 57 2.72 -13.12 -9.27
CA THR A 57 2.85 -14.41 -9.97
C THR A 57 2.01 -14.46 -11.25
N SER A 58 0.82 -13.86 -11.22
CA SER A 58 -0.01 -13.65 -12.43
C SER A 58 0.53 -12.55 -13.36
N GLY A 59 1.46 -11.73 -12.85
CA GLY A 59 1.96 -10.51 -13.44
C GLY A 59 3.41 -10.57 -13.90
N GLY A 60 3.78 -11.57 -14.70
CA GLY A 60 4.89 -11.41 -15.66
C GLY A 60 4.63 -10.33 -16.73
N ILE A 61 3.46 -9.66 -16.68
CA ILE A 61 3.01 -8.65 -17.64
C ILE A 61 2.83 -7.25 -17.00
N PHE A 62 2.92 -7.06 -15.68
CA PHE A 62 2.54 -5.76 -15.06
C PHE A 62 3.64 -4.98 -14.30
N LEU A 63 4.86 -5.48 -14.12
CA LEU A 63 5.87 -4.78 -13.29
C LEU A 63 7.00 -4.04 -14.01
N THR A 64 6.92 -3.79 -15.32
CA THR A 64 7.97 -2.99 -16.02
C THR A 64 7.72 -1.47 -16.00
N SER A 65 6.68 -0.97 -15.31
CA SER A 65 6.38 0.48 -15.35
C SER A 65 6.17 1.18 -14.00
N SER A 66 6.20 0.47 -12.87
CA SER A 66 5.96 1.11 -11.55
C SER A 66 7.22 1.41 -10.73
N GLN A 67 8.42 1.27 -11.30
CA GLN A 67 9.66 1.76 -10.69
C GLN A 67 9.77 3.29 -10.87
N SER A 68 8.84 4.08 -10.32
CA SER A 68 8.93 5.55 -10.32
C SER A 68 8.15 6.28 -9.21
N ILE A 69 7.50 5.61 -8.24
CA ILE A 69 6.78 6.31 -7.15
C ILE A 69 7.39 6.07 -5.77
N GLU A 70 8.72 5.99 -5.66
CA GLU A 70 9.42 6.01 -4.37
C GLU A 70 10.61 6.98 -4.36
N THR A 71 10.40 8.23 -4.81
CA THR A 71 11.47 9.25 -4.68
C THR A 71 10.96 10.63 -4.26
N SER A 72 9.76 10.72 -3.67
CA SER A 72 9.20 12.02 -3.24
C SER A 72 8.62 12.07 -1.81
N LEU A 73 8.87 11.05 -0.98
CA LEU A 73 8.45 11.07 0.44
C LEU A 73 9.61 10.87 1.42
N SER A 74 10.80 11.36 1.06
CA SER A 74 11.86 11.69 2.01
C SER A 74 12.11 13.20 1.98
N GLN A 75 11.15 13.97 2.49
CA GLN A 75 11.43 15.32 2.97
C GLN A 75 11.39 15.29 4.51
N PRO A 76 12.54 15.50 5.19
CA PRO A 76 12.50 15.74 6.62
C PRO A 76 11.78 17.07 6.89
N LEU A 77 10.65 16.98 7.60
CA LEU A 77 9.99 18.13 8.21
C LEU A 77 10.93 18.72 9.27
N THR A 78 11.84 19.62 8.89
CA THR A 78 12.54 20.54 9.82
C THR A 78 13.40 21.55 9.06
N LYS A 79 12.82 22.66 8.56
CA LYS A 79 13.44 24.00 8.63
C LYS A 79 12.48 25.14 8.25
N CYS A 80 11.47 25.39 9.09
CA CYS A 80 10.93 26.74 9.20
C CYS A 80 11.86 27.56 10.11
N ALA A 81 12.80 28.33 9.54
CA ALA A 81 13.55 29.37 10.26
C ALA A 81 14.03 30.48 9.29
N MET A 82 13.17 31.49 9.14
CA MET A 82 13.36 32.93 8.88
C MET A 82 14.39 33.44 7.83
N PRO A 83 13.99 34.30 6.88
CA PRO A 83 14.91 35.10 6.07
C PRO A 83 15.42 36.33 6.85
N SER A 84 16.74 36.47 6.97
CA SER A 84 17.35 37.73 7.41
C SER A 84 17.29 38.76 6.29
N LEU A 85 16.59 39.88 6.54
CA LEU A 85 16.61 41.08 5.70
C LEU A 85 18.06 41.54 5.45
N THR A 86 18.54 41.47 4.22
CA THR A 86 19.67 42.28 3.77
C THR A 86 19.15 43.65 3.34
N ALA A 87 19.23 44.60 4.27
CA ALA A 87 18.95 46.00 3.99
C ALA A 87 19.94 46.54 2.95
N THR A 88 19.38 47.11 1.90
CA THR A 88 20.07 47.89 0.88
C THR A 88 20.66 49.15 1.51
N THR A 89 21.97 49.36 1.36
CA THR A 89 22.58 50.69 1.42
C THR A 89 23.70 50.73 0.41
N ARG A 90 23.39 51.25 -0.79
CA ARG A 90 24.41 51.73 -1.72
C ARG A 90 24.33 53.25 -1.70
N SER A 91 25.28 53.85 -1.00
CA SER A 91 25.67 55.25 -1.18
C SER A 91 26.37 55.43 -2.53
N ILE A 92 26.28 56.68 -3.00
CA ILE A 92 26.95 57.32 -4.14
C ILE A 92 26.22 57.14 -5.48
#